data_AF-A0A7W0W2M4-F1
#
_entry.id   AF-A0A7W0W2M4-F1
#
_cell.length_a   1.000
_cell.length_b   1.000
_cell.length_c   1.000
_cell.angle_alpha   90.00
_cell.angle_beta   90.00
_cell.angle_gamma   90.00
#
_symmetry.space_group_name_H-M   'P 1'
#
loop_
_entity.id
_entity.type
_entity.pdbx_description
1 polymer ?
#
loop_
_entity_poly.entity_id
_entity_poly.type
_entity_poly.pdbx_seq_one_letter_code
_entity_poly.pdbx_strand_id
1 'polypeptide(L)'
;MLSFDIRSLEAKATQVDGSVAPDDSIWEEGDALPAAPIDVTGRLSSAGEGRFYFSGHLKGSATLPCRKCLEEVSVPAGEEVHLIFAETGADEAEDPDVFLYEPGARVLDLRAAVRE
;
A
#
# COMPACT_ATOMS: atom_id res chain seq x y z
N MET A 1 1.43 -5.94 -9.86
CA MET A 1 0.52 -6.85 -9.12
C MET A 1 1.00 -6.88 -7.68
N LEU A 2 0.27 -6.27 -6.76
CA LEU A 2 0.66 -6.07 -5.35
C LEU A 2 -0.17 -6.95 -4.41
N SER A 3 -0.49 -8.16 -4.88
CA SER A 3 -1.31 -9.13 -4.17
C SER A 3 -0.50 -10.42 -4.00
N PHE A 4 -0.37 -10.89 -2.76
CA PHE A 4 0.57 -11.93 -2.40
C PHE A 4 -0.12 -13.09 -1.69
N ASP A 5 0.22 -14.32 -2.05
CA ASP A 5 -0.32 -15.51 -1.39
C ASP A 5 0.19 -15.61 0.07
N ILE A 6 -0.73 -15.66 1.02
CA ILE A 6 -0.44 -15.61 2.46
C ILE A 6 0.43 -16.81 2.89
N ARG A 7 0.12 -18.02 2.40
CA ARG A 7 0.90 -19.23 2.73
C ARG A 7 2.34 -19.12 2.26
N SER A 8 2.55 -18.48 1.10
CA SER A 8 3.88 -18.21 0.58
C SER A 8 4.64 -17.21 1.45
N LEU A 9 3.96 -16.19 1.98
CA LEU A 9 4.54 -15.19 2.89
C LEU A 9 4.88 -15.77 4.28
N GLU A 10 4.08 -16.70 4.78
CA GLU A 10 4.37 -17.45 6.01
C GLU A 10 5.64 -18.30 5.87
N ALA A 11 5.83 -18.90 4.68
CA ALA A 11 6.99 -19.74 4.42
C ALA A 11 8.27 -18.93 4.16
N LYS A 12 8.17 -17.76 3.52
CA LYS A 12 9.33 -16.93 3.19
C LYS A 12 8.97 -15.46 2.98
N ALA A 13 9.96 -14.60 3.23
CA ALA A 13 9.91 -13.22 2.80
C ALA A 13 9.86 -13.11 1.27
N THR A 14 9.08 -12.16 0.77
CA THR A 14 8.90 -11.88 -0.64
C THR A 14 9.35 -10.46 -0.96
N GLN A 15 10.11 -10.32 -2.04
CA GLN A 15 10.45 -9.02 -2.60
C GLN A 15 9.21 -8.43 -3.26
N VAL A 16 8.88 -7.20 -2.91
CA VAL A 16 7.82 -6.43 -3.53
C VAL A 16 8.46 -5.53 -4.57
N ASP A 17 7.95 -5.65 -5.80
CA ASP A 17 8.26 -4.77 -6.92
C ASP A 17 7.01 -4.75 -7.82
N GLY A 18 6.27 -3.66 -7.76
CA GLY A 18 5.03 -3.51 -8.49
C GLY A 18 4.53 -2.08 -8.45
N SER A 19 3.40 -1.82 -9.10
CA SER A 19 2.81 -0.49 -9.12
C SER A 19 1.28 -0.54 -9.06
N VAL A 20 0.70 0.57 -8.62
CA VAL A 20 -0.74 0.86 -8.66
C VAL A 20 -0.97 1.91 -9.74
N ALA A 21 -1.84 1.60 -10.70
CA ALA A 21 -2.17 2.52 -11.78
C ALA A 21 -3.23 3.55 -11.34
N PRO A 22 -3.28 4.75 -11.95
CA PRO A 22 -4.32 5.75 -11.64
C PRO A 22 -5.75 5.28 -11.90
N ASP A 23 -5.93 4.27 -12.75
CA ASP A 23 -7.21 3.64 -13.12
C ASP A 23 -7.48 2.32 -12.38
N ASP A 24 -6.68 1.97 -11.37
CA ASP A 24 -6.91 0.79 -10.54
C ASP A 24 -8.21 0.96 -9.71
N SER A 25 -8.94 -0.14 -9.52
CA SER A 25 -10.19 -0.17 -8.76
C SER A 25 -10.03 0.08 -7.26
N ILE A 26 -8.80 0.14 -6.75
CA ILE A 26 -8.53 0.45 -5.34
C ILE A 26 -8.90 1.88 -4.97
N TRP A 27 -8.88 2.81 -5.93
CA TRP A 27 -9.26 4.21 -5.71
C TRP A 27 -10.77 4.35 -5.57
N GLU A 28 -11.24 5.02 -4.51
CA GLU A 28 -12.65 5.31 -4.28
C GLU A 28 -13.02 6.76 -4.63
N GLU A 29 -14.32 7.01 -4.67
CA GLU A 29 -14.86 8.35 -4.92
C GLU A 29 -14.46 9.31 -3.79
N GLY A 30 -13.68 10.33 -4.13
CA GLY A 30 -13.17 11.33 -3.19
C GLY A 30 -11.65 11.24 -2.95
N ASP A 31 -11.01 10.15 -3.36
CA ASP A 31 -9.56 10.02 -3.27
C ASP A 31 -8.84 10.96 -4.24
N ALA A 32 -7.63 11.39 -3.86
CA ALA A 32 -6.72 12.08 -4.76
C ALA A 32 -6.06 11.07 -5.69
N LEU A 33 -6.50 11.02 -6.95
CA LEU A 33 -5.89 10.12 -7.94
C LEU A 33 -4.45 10.53 -8.25
N PRO A 34 -3.53 9.56 -8.38
CA PRO A 34 -2.15 9.87 -8.75
C PRO A 34 -2.06 10.25 -10.23
N ALA A 35 -1.11 11.13 -10.56
CA ALA A 35 -0.91 11.61 -11.94
C ALA A 35 -0.26 10.57 -12.85
N ALA A 36 0.45 9.63 -12.25
CA ALA A 36 1.18 8.53 -12.86
C ALA A 36 1.11 7.32 -11.92
N PRO A 37 1.42 6.09 -12.39
CA PRO A 37 1.46 4.93 -11.50
C PRO A 37 2.34 5.15 -10.29
N ILE A 38 1.90 4.67 -9.13
CA ILE A 38 2.69 4.66 -7.89
C ILE A 38 3.48 3.35 -7.87
N ASP A 39 4.81 3.47 -7.91
CA ASP A 39 5.74 2.37 -7.75
C ASP A 39 5.89 2.01 -6.27
N VAL A 40 5.83 0.71 -5.99
CA VAL A 40 5.94 0.13 -4.66
C VAL A 40 7.07 -0.88 -4.67
N THR A 41 8.11 -0.61 -3.89
CA THR A 41 9.28 -1.49 -3.79
C THR A 41 9.61 -1.76 -2.35
N GLY A 42 10.02 -2.99 -2.02
CA GLY A 42 10.35 -3.31 -0.64
C GLY A 42 10.36 -4.79 -0.35
N ARG A 43 10.17 -5.12 0.92
CA ARG A 43 10.17 -6.48 1.41
C ARG A 43 8.96 -6.71 2.29
N LEU A 44 8.26 -7.81 2.01
CA LEU A 44 7.12 -8.29 2.78
C LEU A 44 7.49 -9.62 3.44
N SER A 45 7.27 -9.74 4.74
CA SER A 45 7.63 -10.93 5.51
C SER A 45 6.68 -11.19 6.68
N SER A 46 6.54 -12.45 7.08
CA SER A 46 5.82 -12.78 8.33
C SER A 46 6.46 -12.10 9.54
N ALA A 47 5.60 -11.59 10.43
CA ALA A 47 5.95 -10.91 11.67
C ALA A 47 5.31 -11.59 12.90
N GLY A 48 4.84 -12.83 12.74
CA GLY A 48 4.09 -13.57 13.75
C GLY A 48 2.88 -14.27 13.15
N GLU A 49 2.13 -14.96 13.99
CA GLU A 49 0.88 -15.62 13.58
C GLU A 49 -0.13 -14.60 13.08
N GLY A 50 -0.62 -14.78 11.85
CA GLY A 50 -1.57 -13.87 11.21
C GLY A 50 -1.04 -12.45 10.96
N ARG A 51 0.27 -12.22 11.08
CA ARG A 51 0.87 -10.88 10.92
C ARG A 51 1.94 -10.85 9.85
N PHE A 52 1.92 -9.80 9.03
CA PHE A 52 2.94 -9.54 8.02
C PHE A 52 3.46 -8.12 8.18
N TYR A 53 4.75 -7.95 7.95
CA TYR A 53 5.42 -6.67 7.99
C TYR A 53 5.97 -6.34 6.62
N PHE A 54 5.63 -5.15 6.15
CA PHE A 54 6.18 -4.55 4.95
C PHE A 54 7.13 -3.41 5.33
N SER A 55 8.29 -3.38 4.70
CA SER A 55 9.21 -2.25 4.77
C SER A 55 9.70 -1.94 3.36
N GLY A 56 9.54 -0.69 2.94
CA GLY A 56 9.75 -0.33 1.55
C GLY A 56 9.61 1.15 1.27
N HIS A 57 9.54 1.45 -0.02
CA HIS A 57 9.39 2.80 -0.56
C HIS A 57 8.21 2.85 -1.51
N LEU A 58 7.43 3.91 -1.37
CA LEU A 58 6.40 4.33 -2.30
C LEU A 58 6.95 5.48 -3.12
N LYS A 59 6.73 5.46 -4.43
CA LYS A 59 7.16 6.53 -5.32
C LYS A 59 6.12 6.79 -6.39
N GLY A 60 5.66 8.02 -6.50
CA GLY A 60 4.70 8.43 -7.52
C GLY A 60 4.75 9.92 -7.79
N SER A 61 3.65 10.45 -8.32
CA SER A 61 3.45 11.88 -8.45
C SER A 61 1.99 12.23 -8.20
N ALA A 62 1.77 13.36 -7.53
CA ALA A 62 0.46 13.91 -7.25
C ALA A 62 0.19 15.09 -8.18
N THR A 63 -1.06 15.24 -8.63
CA THR A 63 -1.51 16.46 -9.33
C THR A 63 -2.09 17.42 -8.31
N LEU A 64 -1.51 18.62 -8.23
CA LEU A 64 -1.95 19.66 -7.31
C LEU A 64 -2.17 20.98 -8.08
N PRO A 65 -3.14 21.82 -7.68
CA PRO A 65 -3.26 23.15 -8.26
C PRO A 65 -2.08 24.02 -7.80
N CYS A 66 -1.42 24.66 -8.75
CA CYS A 66 -0.35 25.60 -8.46
C CYS A 66 -0.87 26.77 -7.61
N ARG A 67 -0.27 27.02 -6.44
CA ARG A 67 -0.70 28.12 -5.54
C ARG A 67 -0.62 29.52 -6.15
N LYS A 68 0.09 29.69 -7.27
CA LYS A 68 0.29 30.98 -7.93
C LYS A 68 -0.65 31.22 -9.11
N CYS A 69 -0.86 30.20 -9.94
CA CYS A 69 -1.62 30.33 -11.19
C CYS A 69 -2.83 29.39 -11.28
N LEU A 70 -3.03 28.54 -10.28
CA LEU A 70 -4.09 27.51 -10.19
C LEU A 70 -4.07 26.44 -11.30
N GLU A 71 -3.07 26.47 -12.18
CA GLU A 71 -2.82 25.41 -13.16
C GLU A 71 -2.43 24.09 -12.46
N GLU A 72 -2.86 22.97 -13.02
CA GLU A 72 -2.49 21.64 -12.52
C GLU A 72 -0.99 21.40 -12.72
N VAL A 73 -0.29 21.05 -11.65
CA VAL A 73 1.14 20.72 -11.68
C VAL A 73 1.37 19.34 -11.07
N SER A 74 2.17 18.53 -11.75
CA SER A 74 2.62 17.23 -11.23
C SER A 74 3.81 17.42 -10.30
N VAL A 75 3.70 16.96 -9.07
CA VAL A 75 4.74 17.04 -8.05
C VAL A 75 5.18 15.62 -7.70
N PRO A 76 6.49 15.30 -7.74
CA PRO A 76 6.97 13.99 -7.32
C PRO A 76 6.66 13.79 -5.83
N ALA A 77 6.13 12.62 -5.50
CA ALA A 77 5.85 12.20 -4.14
C ALA A 77 6.57 10.86 -3.89
N GLY A 78 7.12 10.69 -2.70
CA GLY A 78 7.67 9.41 -2.30
C GLY A 78 8.14 9.42 -0.87
N GLU A 79 7.98 8.28 -0.22
CA GLU A 79 8.32 8.11 1.18
C GLU A 79 8.77 6.68 1.47
N GLU A 80 9.50 6.52 2.57
CA GLU A 80 9.78 5.22 3.15
C GLU A 80 8.62 4.85 4.08
N VAL A 81 8.05 3.66 3.89
CA VAL A 81 6.92 3.18 4.69
C VAL A 81 7.25 1.87 5.40
N HIS A 82 6.66 1.72 6.58
CA HIS A 82 6.75 0.54 7.42
C HIS A 82 5.35 0.20 7.89
N LEU A 83 4.80 -0.89 7.37
CA LEU A 83 3.38 -1.22 7.53
C LEU A 83 3.22 -2.61 8.13
N ILE A 84 2.20 -2.79 8.94
CA ILE A 84 1.82 -4.08 9.51
C ILE A 84 0.49 -4.49 8.92
N PHE A 85 0.39 -5.73 8.49
CA PHE A 85 -0.88 -6.35 8.12
C PHE A 85 -1.27 -7.37 9.16
N ALA A 86 -2.49 -7.28 9.69
CA ALA A 86 -2.98 -8.16 10.73
C ALA A 86 -4.39 -8.71 10.40
N GLU A 87 -4.72 -9.88 10.93
CA GLU A 87 -6.09 -10.39 10.80
C GLU A 87 -7.09 -9.50 11.55
N THR A 88 -8.28 -9.34 10.97
CA THR A 88 -9.38 -8.60 11.60
C THR A 88 -9.74 -9.22 12.95
N GLY A 89 -9.81 -8.39 14.00
CA GLY A 89 -10.02 -8.84 15.39
C GLY A 89 -8.76 -8.77 16.26
N ALA A 90 -7.62 -8.36 15.70
CA ALA A 90 -6.50 -7.85 16.48
C ALA A 90 -6.89 -6.52 17.17
N ASP A 91 -6.47 -6.32 18.43
CA ASP A 91 -6.69 -5.10 19.23
C ASP A 91 -5.96 -3.85 18.66
N GLU A 92 -5.28 -4.00 17.53
CA GLU A 92 -4.37 -3.03 16.90
C GLU A 92 -5.04 -2.24 15.75
N ALA A 93 -6.37 -2.34 15.61
CA ALA A 93 -7.16 -1.78 14.51
C ALA A 93 -7.18 -0.24 14.43
N GLU A 94 -6.76 0.46 15.49
CA GLU A 94 -6.76 1.93 15.56
C GLU A 94 -5.40 2.55 15.17
N ASP A 95 -4.39 1.74 14.88
CA ASP A 95 -3.06 2.22 14.47
C ASP A 95 -3.03 2.51 12.96
N PRO A 96 -2.67 3.73 12.52
CA PRO A 96 -2.66 4.10 11.10
C PRO A 96 -1.68 3.27 10.25
N ASP A 97 -0.65 2.68 10.86
CA ASP A 97 0.31 1.82 10.14
C ASP A 97 -0.15 0.35 10.06
N VAL A 98 -1.35 0.03 10.58
CA VAL A 98 -1.91 -1.32 10.63
C VAL A 98 -3.09 -1.49 9.66
N PHE A 99 -2.91 -2.40 8.71
CA PHE A 99 -3.90 -2.75 7.70
C PHE A 99 -4.52 -4.11 7.99
N LEU A 100 -5.83 -4.12 8.24
CA LEU A 100 -6.54 -5.36 8.53
C LEU A 100 -6.90 -6.13 7.26
N TYR A 101 -6.80 -7.45 7.33
CA TYR A 101 -7.32 -8.34 6.30
C TYR A 101 -8.30 -9.36 6.89
N GLU A 102 -9.15 -9.94 6.03
CA GLU A 102 -10.15 -10.91 6.46
C GLU A 102 -9.51 -12.20 7.00
N PRO A 103 -9.99 -12.73 8.14
CA PRO A 103 -9.53 -14.01 8.64
C PRO A 103 -9.71 -15.12 7.60
N GLY A 104 -8.66 -15.89 7.34
CA GLY A 104 -8.69 -16.95 6.32
C GLY A 104 -8.62 -16.45 4.87
N ALA A 105 -8.34 -15.16 4.65
CA ALA A 105 -7.95 -14.66 3.33
C ALA A 105 -6.79 -15.51 2.78
N ARG A 106 -6.77 -15.71 1.46
CA ARG A 106 -5.66 -16.41 0.80
C ARG A 106 -4.60 -15.46 0.27
N VAL A 107 -4.98 -14.21 0.09
CA VAL A 107 -4.21 -13.19 -0.58
C VAL A 107 -4.16 -11.97 0.31
N LEU A 108 -2.96 -11.45 0.52
CA LEU A 108 -2.72 -10.16 1.15
C LEU A 108 -2.62 -9.10 0.05
N ASP A 109 -3.47 -8.08 0.09
CA ASP A 109 -3.49 -6.99 -0.86
C ASP A 109 -2.75 -5.77 -0.29
N LEU A 110 -1.58 -5.45 -0.85
CA LEU A 110 -0.80 -4.27 -0.44
C LEU A 110 -1.37 -2.97 -0.99
N ARG A 111 -2.26 -3.01 -1.98
CA ARG A 111 -2.77 -1.80 -2.64
C ARG A 111 -3.57 -0.92 -1.69
N ALA A 112 -4.25 -1.50 -0.70
CA ALA A 112 -5.00 -0.74 0.31
C ALA A 112 -4.11 0.26 1.06
N ALA A 113 -2.85 -0.10 1.33
CA ALA A 113 -1.91 0.78 2.01
C ALA A 113 -1.22 1.81 1.09
N VAL A 114 -1.35 1.66 -0.23
CA VAL A 114 -0.86 2.65 -1.20
C VAL A 114 -1.86 3.78 -1.42
N ARG A 115 -3.12 3.55 -1.03
CA ARG A 115 -4.25 4.46 -1.25
C ARG A 115 -4.34 5.57 -0.18
N GLU A 116 -3.99 5.26 1.07
CA GLU A 116 -3.84 6.22 2.19
C GLU A 116 -2.75 7.26 1.87
#